data_AF-A0A7S3XE58-F1
#
_entry.id   AF-A0A7S3XE58-F1
#
_cell.length_a   1.000
_cell.length_b   1.000
_cell.length_c   1.000
_cell.angle_alpha   90.00
_cell.angle_beta   90.00
_cell.angle_gamma   90.00
#
_symmetry.space_group_name_H-M   'P 1'
#
loop_
_entity.id
_entity.type
_entity.pdbx_description
1 polymer ?
#
loop_
_entity_poly.entity_id
_entity_poly.type
_entity_poly.pdbx_seq_one_letter_code
_entity_poly.pdbx_strand_id
1 'polypeptide(L)'
;SNLLLTVFGPVLNAYHANSVIPFLVFFALFLVVVRNNKLPHFVRFNAMQSILLDICLMLAGLVISYLPMELQVSMVGGFMCTMTFVTSIGAVAYCAYHTLVGTYADIPVVSEAVYIQVWP
;
A
#
# COMPACT_ATOMS: atom_id res chain seq x y z
N SER A 1 -19.39 3.89 16.43
CA SER A 1 -18.76 3.43 15.17
C SER A 1 -18.10 4.54 14.33
N ASN A 2 -17.82 5.75 14.85
CA ASN A 2 -17.27 6.87 14.04
C ASN A 2 -15.85 7.35 14.41
N LEU A 3 -15.21 6.78 15.45
CA LEU A 3 -13.91 7.26 15.96
C LEU A 3 -12.76 7.13 14.95
N LEU A 4 -12.74 6.06 14.16
CA LEU A 4 -11.74 5.88 13.11
C LEU A 4 -11.93 6.87 11.96
N LEU A 5 -13.18 7.15 11.59
CA LEU A 5 -13.52 8.12 10.54
C LEU A 5 -13.24 9.56 10.97
N THR A 6 -13.37 9.92 12.25
CA THR A 6 -13.05 11.29 12.70
C THR A 6 -11.55 11.55 12.79
N VAL A 7 -10.74 10.56 13.16
CA VAL A 7 -9.27 10.73 13.26
C VAL A 7 -8.63 10.71 11.88
N PHE A 8 -8.99 9.75 11.02
CA PHE A 8 -8.39 9.61 9.69
C PHE A 8 -9.18 10.33 8.59
N GLY A 9 -10.41 10.78 8.85
CA GLY A 9 -11.29 11.43 7.90
C GLY A 9 -10.71 12.62 7.14
N PRO A 10 -10.03 13.60 7.78
CA PRO A 10 -9.49 14.74 7.03
C PRO A 10 -8.37 14.33 6.07
N VAL A 11 -7.52 13.37 6.46
CA VAL A 11 -6.45 12.84 5.61
C VAL A 11 -7.06 12.01 4.47
N LEU A 12 -8.05 11.17 4.78
CA LEU A 12 -8.74 10.33 3.80
C LEU A 12 -9.49 11.19 2.77
N ASN A 13 -10.20 12.23 3.22
CA ASN A 13 -10.86 13.19 2.33
C ASN A 13 -9.85 13.96 1.47
N ALA A 14 -8.71 14.37 2.02
CA ALA A 14 -7.68 15.04 1.23
C ALA A 14 -7.09 14.10 0.17
N TYR A 15 -6.87 12.83 0.50
CA TYR A 15 -6.33 11.82 -0.42
C TYR A 15 -7.31 11.49 -1.55
N HIS A 16 -8.60 11.40 -1.25
CA HIS A 16 -9.65 11.13 -2.24
C HIS A 16 -10.31 12.38 -2.82
N ALA A 17 -9.88 13.59 -2.44
CA ALA A 17 -10.43 14.84 -2.95
C ALA A 17 -10.27 14.96 -4.47
N ASN A 18 -9.20 14.37 -5.00
CA ASN A 18 -8.94 14.32 -6.43
C ASN A 18 -8.28 12.99 -6.78
N SER A 19 -8.80 12.32 -7.82
CA SER A 19 -8.28 11.05 -8.34
C SER A 19 -6.81 11.10 -8.75
N VAL A 20 -6.23 12.30 -8.93
CA VAL A 20 -4.83 12.51 -9.31
C VAL A 20 -3.87 12.50 -8.09
N ILE A 21 -4.37 12.75 -6.88
CA ILE A 21 -3.53 12.85 -5.68
C ILE A 21 -2.76 11.55 -5.36
N PRO A 22 -3.39 10.36 -5.37
CA PRO A 22 -2.68 9.09 -5.17
C PRO A 22 -1.52 8.91 -6.16
N PHE A 23 -1.75 9.26 -7.42
CA PHE A 23 -0.75 9.19 -8.48
C PHE A 23 0.40 10.16 -8.23
N LEU A 24 0.12 11.40 -7.81
CA LEU A 24 1.17 12.36 -7.45
C LEU A 24 1.98 11.90 -6.23
N VAL A 25 1.33 11.31 -5.22
CA VAL A 25 2.01 10.76 -4.05
C VAL A 25 2.96 9.63 -4.45
N PHE A 26 2.51 8.74 -5.34
CA PHE A 26 3.35 7.70 -5.93
C PHE A 26 4.60 8.29 -6.61
N PHE A 27 4.43 9.27 -7.52
CA PHE A 27 5.57 9.87 -8.22
C PHE A 27 6.49 10.64 -7.29
N ALA A 28 5.94 11.36 -6.33
CA ALA A 28 6.72 12.10 -5.34
C ALA A 28 7.59 11.15 -4.51
N LEU A 29 7.02 10.09 -3.94
CA LEU A 29 7.77 9.08 -3.20
C LEU A 29 8.83 8.40 -4.08
N PHE A 30 8.47 8.00 -5.30
CA PHE A 30 9.39 7.33 -6.20
C PHE A 30 10.58 8.22 -6.61
N LEU A 31 10.32 9.45 -7.06
CA LEU A 31 11.36 10.35 -7.56
C LEU A 31 12.21 10.93 -6.43
N VAL A 32 11.60 11.32 -5.32
CA VAL A 32 12.30 11.99 -4.21
C VAL A 32 13.03 11.01 -3.31
N VAL A 33 12.44 9.84 -3.06
CA VAL A 33 12.98 8.86 -2.10
C VAL A 33 13.68 7.73 -2.83
N VAL A 34 12.96 6.95 -3.63
CA VAL A 34 13.50 5.71 -4.22
C VAL A 34 14.68 5.98 -5.16
N ARG A 35 14.56 7.00 -6.02
CA ARG A 35 15.61 7.38 -6.99
C ARG A 35 16.76 8.17 -6.38
N ASN A 36 16.67 8.59 -5.13
CA ASN A 36 17.70 9.40 -4.50
C ASN A 36 18.79 8.52 -3.87
N ASN A 37 19.89 8.33 -4.60
CA ASN A 37 21.04 7.53 -4.15
C ASN A 37 21.80 8.12 -2.94
N LYS A 38 21.46 9.35 -2.49
CA LYS A 38 22.00 9.91 -1.24
C LYS A 38 21.32 9.32 0.00
N LEU A 39 20.13 8.75 -0.15
CA LEU A 39 19.42 8.10 0.94
C LEU A 39 19.97 6.70 1.15
N PRO A 40 20.00 6.21 2.41
CA PRO A 40 20.44 4.86 2.70
C PRO A 40 19.54 3.84 2.00
N HIS A 41 20.14 2.73 1.56
CA HIS A 41 19.43 1.64 0.88
C HIS A 41 18.18 1.20 1.65
N PHE A 42 18.26 1.12 2.99
CA PHE A 42 17.15 0.78 3.86
C PHE A 42 15.90 1.67 3.65
N VAL A 43 16.07 3.00 3.58
CA VAL A 43 14.94 3.92 3.39
C VAL A 43 14.36 3.78 1.98
N ARG A 44 15.22 3.62 0.98
CA ARG A 44 14.81 3.42 -0.42
C ARG A 44 14.04 2.11 -0.60
N PHE A 45 14.49 1.05 0.06
CA PHE A 45 13.84 -0.26 0.07
C PHE A 45 12.46 -0.18 0.70
N ASN A 46 12.35 0.33 1.94
CA ASN A 46 11.06 0.45 2.63
C ASN A 46 10.07 1.35 1.86
N ALA A 47 10.56 2.44 1.25
CA ALA A 47 9.74 3.31 0.42
C ALA A 47 9.22 2.59 -0.84
N MET A 48 10.10 1.86 -1.54
CA MET A 48 9.70 1.09 -2.71
C MET A 48 8.74 -0.04 -2.35
N GLN A 49 8.94 -0.70 -1.21
CA GLN A 49 8.04 -1.75 -0.71
C GLN A 49 6.66 -1.20 -0.39
N SER A 50 6.58 -0.03 0.26
CA SER A 50 5.31 0.66 0.50
C SER A 50 4.58 1.00 -0.80
N ILE A 51 5.31 1.44 -1.82
CA ILE A 51 4.75 1.75 -3.14
C ILE A 51 4.19 0.48 -3.81
N LEU A 52 4.93 -0.63 -3.82
CA LEU A 52 4.47 -1.87 -4.43
C LEU A 52 3.25 -2.44 -3.71
N LEU A 53 3.22 -2.38 -2.38
CA LEU A 53 2.06 -2.78 -1.60
C LEU A 53 0.83 -1.95 -1.94
N ASP A 54 0.96 -0.62 -2.06
CA ASP A 54 -0.12 0.26 -2.47
C ASP A 54 -0.65 -0.10 -3.86
N ILE A 55 0.23 -0.38 -4.82
CA ILE A 55 -0.15 -0.86 -6.16
C ILE A 55 -0.91 -2.19 -6.08
N CYS A 56 -0.42 -3.17 -5.32
CA CYS A 56 -1.09 -4.45 -5.16
C CYS A 56 -2.50 -4.29 -4.57
N LEU A 57 -2.66 -3.45 -3.56
CA LEU A 57 -3.95 -3.18 -2.92
C LEU A 57 -4.90 -2.42 -3.85
N MET A 58 -4.38 -1.42 -4.58
CA MET A 58 -5.14 -0.70 -5.59
C MET A 58 -5.66 -1.66 -6.67
N LEU A 59 -4.81 -2.56 -7.17
CA LEU A 59 -5.21 -3.56 -8.16
C LEU A 59 -6.25 -4.55 -7.60
N ALA A 60 -6.10 -5.00 -6.35
CA ALA A 60 -7.11 -5.84 -5.70
C ALA A 60 -8.47 -5.13 -5.58
N GLY A 61 -8.47 -3.86 -5.16
CA GLY A 61 -9.67 -3.03 -5.12
C GLY A 61 -10.28 -2.80 -6.51
N LEU A 62 -9.45 -2.61 -7.53
CA LEU A 62 -9.88 -2.49 -8.92
C LEU A 62 -10.59 -3.75 -9.39
N VAL A 63 -10.00 -4.93 -9.14
CA VAL A 63 -10.62 -6.22 -9.47
C VAL A 63 -12.00 -6.31 -8.82
N ILE A 64 -12.11 -6.06 -7.51
CA ILE A 64 -13.39 -6.09 -6.79
C ILE A 64 -14.41 -5.10 -7.40
N SER A 65 -13.96 -3.91 -7.79
CA SER A 65 -14.83 -2.87 -8.36
C SER A 65 -15.39 -3.25 -9.74
N TYR A 66 -14.66 -4.06 -10.51
CA TYR A 66 -15.10 -4.55 -11.82
C TYR A 66 -15.93 -5.85 -11.76
N LEU A 67 -16.07 -6.47 -10.58
CA LEU A 67 -16.97 -7.63 -10.42
C LEU A 67 -18.43 -7.22 -10.66
N PRO A 68 -19.30 -8.14 -11.12
CA PRO A 68 -20.73 -7.86 -11.23
C PRO A 68 -21.34 -7.54 -9.86
N MET A 69 -22.32 -6.64 -9.84
CA MET A 69 -22.98 -6.15 -8.62
C MET A 69 -23.46 -7.30 -7.73
N GLU A 70 -24.02 -8.35 -8.33
CA GLU A 70 -24.50 -9.56 -7.65
C GLU A 70 -23.41 -10.23 -6.81
N LEU A 71 -22.18 -10.28 -7.32
CA LEU A 71 -21.05 -10.89 -6.65
C LEU A 71 -20.45 -9.96 -5.58
N GLN A 72 -20.47 -8.64 -5.82
CA GLN A 72 -20.01 -7.64 -4.85
C GLN A 72 -20.82 -7.67 -3.55
N VAL A 73 -22.15 -7.77 -3.66
CA VAL A 73 -23.05 -7.81 -2.48
C VAL A 73 -23.20 -9.21 -1.88
N SER A 74 -22.71 -10.23 -2.58
CA SER A 74 -22.75 -11.61 -2.09
C SER A 74 -21.79 -11.84 -0.92
N MET A 75 -21.93 -12.99 -0.27
CA MET A 75 -20.99 -13.46 0.74
C MET A 75 -19.54 -13.55 0.21
N VAL A 76 -19.36 -13.84 -1.09
CA VAL A 76 -18.04 -13.90 -1.73
C VAL A 76 -17.40 -12.50 -1.79
N GLY A 77 -18.16 -11.49 -2.21
CA GLY A 77 -17.68 -10.11 -2.24
C GLY A 77 -17.32 -9.58 -0.86
N GLY A 78 -18.16 -9.88 0.15
CA GLY A 78 -17.87 -9.57 1.55
C GLY A 78 -16.58 -10.23 2.07
N PHE A 79 -16.37 -11.50 1.71
CA PHE A 79 -15.15 -12.23 2.06
C PHE A 79 -13.90 -11.66 1.38
N MET A 80 -13.98 -11.34 0.08
CA MET A 80 -12.87 -10.70 -0.66
C MET A 80 -12.48 -9.36 -0.04
N CYS A 81 -13.47 -8.50 0.27
CA CYS A 81 -13.24 -7.21 0.90
C CYS A 81 -12.58 -7.37 2.29
N THR A 82 -13.10 -8.29 3.11
CA THR A 82 -12.50 -8.62 4.42
C THR A 82 -11.06 -9.11 4.29
N MET A 83 -10.79 -10.02 3.35
CA MET A 83 -9.44 -10.53 3.13
C MET A 83 -8.49 -9.43 2.68
N THR A 84 -8.87 -8.61 1.70
CA THR A 84 -8.05 -7.46 1.26
C THR A 84 -7.76 -6.51 2.42
N PHE A 85 -8.75 -6.20 3.25
CA PHE A 85 -8.58 -5.34 4.42
C PHE A 85 -7.61 -5.95 5.45
N VAL A 86 -7.83 -7.20 5.86
CA VAL A 86 -6.97 -7.89 6.84
C VAL A 86 -5.55 -8.04 6.31
N THR A 87 -5.38 -8.42 5.05
CA THR A 87 -4.07 -8.51 4.40
C THR A 87 -3.37 -7.16 4.33
N SER A 88 -4.10 -6.07 4.03
CA SER A 88 -3.50 -4.73 3.98
C SER A 88 -2.94 -4.30 5.33
N ILE A 89 -3.72 -4.46 6.41
CA ILE A 89 -3.28 -4.13 7.77
C ILE A 89 -2.14 -5.04 8.20
N GLY A 90 -2.24 -6.34 7.92
CA GLY A 90 -1.20 -7.31 8.24
C GLY A 90 0.14 -6.98 7.56
N ALA A 91 0.12 -6.66 6.27
CA ALA A 91 1.31 -6.27 5.52
C ALA A 91 1.93 -4.97 6.06
N VAL A 92 1.12 -3.94 6.32
CA VAL A 92 1.60 -2.67 6.88
C VAL A 92 2.19 -2.87 8.27
N ALA A 93 1.53 -3.63 9.15
CA ALA A 93 2.01 -3.90 10.50
C ALA A 93 3.32 -4.70 10.48
N TYR A 94 3.42 -5.71 9.60
CA TYR A 94 4.62 -6.52 9.42
C TYR A 94 5.80 -5.65 8.96
N CYS A 95 5.60 -4.84 7.91
CA CYS A 95 6.62 -3.90 7.44
C CYS A 95 7.02 -2.94 8.55
N ALA A 96 6.06 -2.29 9.23
CA ALA A 96 6.35 -1.33 10.29
C ALA A 96 7.17 -1.93 11.44
N TYR A 97 6.84 -3.15 11.87
CA TYR A 97 7.61 -3.86 12.89
C TYR A 97 9.07 -4.08 12.47
N HIS A 98 9.28 -4.61 11.26
CA HIS A 98 10.64 -4.83 10.74
C HIS A 98 11.42 -3.53 10.53
N THR A 99 10.75 -2.46 10.06
CA THR A 99 11.36 -1.14 9.92
C THR A 99 11.84 -0.60 11.27
N LEU A 100 11.05 -0.76 12.34
CA LEU A 100 11.40 -0.32 13.70
C LEU A 100 12.56 -1.12 14.29
N VAL A 101 12.64 -2.41 14.00
CA VAL A 101 13.77 -3.28 14.40
C VAL A 101 15.03 -2.99 13.56
N GLY A 102 14.90 -2.28 12.44
CA GLY A 102 16.01 -2.00 11.52
C GLY A 102 16.34 -3.16 10.60
N THR A 103 15.39 -4.08 10.39
CA THR A 103 15.51 -5.22 9.47
C THR A 103 14.62 -5.04 8.25
N TYR A 104 14.88 -5.81 7.21
CA TYR A 104 14.08 -5.80 5.98
C TYR A 104 12.86 -6.72 6.16
N ALA A 105 11.69 -6.25 5.75
CA ALA A 105 10.47 -7.05 5.77
C ALA A 105 10.41 -7.89 4.48
N ASP A 106 10.58 -9.21 4.59
CA ASP A 106 10.56 -10.09 3.42
C ASP A 106 9.14 -10.62 3.15
N ILE A 107 8.35 -9.80 2.46
CA ILE A 107 7.10 -10.22 1.84
C ILE A 107 7.40 -10.93 0.51
N PRO A 108 6.97 -12.19 0.30
CA PRO A 108 7.23 -12.92 -0.94
C PRO A 108 6.64 -12.19 -2.15
N VAL A 109 7.30 -12.29 -3.31
CA VAL A 109 6.99 -11.57 -4.56
C VAL A 109 7.21 -10.06 -4.49
N VAL A 110 6.71 -9.38 -3.46
CA VAL A 110 6.82 -7.93 -3.31
C VAL A 110 8.27 -7.52 -3.06
N SER A 111 8.94 -8.16 -2.10
CA SER A 111 10.31 -7.79 -1.71
C SER A 111 11.32 -8.13 -2.81
N GLU A 112 11.12 -9.24 -3.52
CA GLU A 112 11.90 -9.58 -4.71
C GLU A 112 11.79 -8.50 -5.79
N ALA A 113 10.58 -8.00 -6.05
CA ALA A 113 10.37 -6.89 -6.98
C ALA A 113 11.02 -5.58 -6.49
N VAL A 114 11.07 -5.32 -5.17
CA VAL A 114 11.83 -4.18 -4.61
C VAL A 114 13.32 -4.32 -4.90
N TYR A 115 13.92 -5.49 -4.64
CA TYR A 115 15.35 -5.71 -4.87
C TYR A 115 15.76 -5.52 -6.33
N ILE A 116 14.87 -5.83 -7.29
CA ILE A 116 15.11 -5.58 -8.72
C ILE A 116 15.15 -4.08 -9.03
N GLN A 117 14.34 -3.28 -8.33
CA GLN A 117 14.19 -1.84 -8.60
C GLN A 117 15.18 -0.98 -7.81
N VAL A 118 15.50 -1.39 -6.58
CA VAL A 118 16.43 -0.70 -5.68
C VAL A 118 17.72 -1.49 -5.66
N TRP A 119 18.68 -1.08 -6.49
CA TRP A 119 20.02 -1.63 -6.45
C TRP A 119 20.73 -1.29 -5.13
N PRO A 120 21.59 -2.20 -4.60
CA PRO A 120 22.38 -2.01 -3.39
C PRO A 120 23.15 -0.69 -3.37
#